data_AF-D7F065-F1
#
_entry.id   AF-D7F065-F1
#
_cell.length_a   1.000
_cell.length_b   1.000
_cell.length_c   1.000
_cell.angle_alpha   90.00
_cell.angle_beta   90.00
_cell.angle_gamma   90.00
#
_symmetry.space_group_name_H-M   'P 1'
#
loop_
_entity.id
_entity.type
_entity.pdbx_description
1 polymer ?
#
loop_
_entity_poly.entity_id
_entity_poly.type
_entity_poly.pdbx_seq_one_letter_code
_entity_poly.pdbx_strand_id
1 'polypeptide(L)' 'EGTPFEDGTFKLVIEFSEEYPNKPPTVRFLSKMFHPNVYADGSICLDILQNRWSPT' A
#
# COMPACT_ATOMS: atom_id res chain seq x y z
N GLU A 1 -13.64 -8.57 -14.08
CA GLU A 1 -14.00 -7.79 -15.26
C GLU A 1 -14.47 -6.39 -14.92
N GLY A 2 -13.77 -5.39 -15.46
CA GLY A 2 -14.25 -4.00 -15.43
C GLY A 2 -13.35 -2.95 -14.78
N THR A 3 -12.07 -3.23 -14.54
CA THR A 3 -11.09 -2.18 -14.18
C THR A 3 -9.93 -2.18 -15.16
N PRO A 4 -9.25 -1.03 -15.39
CA PRO A 4 -8.06 -0.98 -16.23
C PRO A 4 -6.87 -1.84 -15.74
N PHE A 5 -6.96 -2.38 -14.53
CA PHE A 5 -5.91 -3.19 -13.89
C PHE A 5 -6.24 -4.68 -13.86
N GLU A 6 -7.33 -5.06 -14.51
CA GLU A 6 -7.72 -6.44 -14.70
C GLU A 6 -6.59 -7.28 -15.31
N ASP A 7 -6.47 -8.52 -14.85
CA ASP A 7 -5.41 -9.49 -15.19
C ASP A 7 -3.98 -9.00 -14.92
N GLY A 8 -3.81 -7.81 -14.32
CA GLY A 8 -2.54 -7.26 -13.90
C GLY A 8 -1.99 -7.96 -12.66
N THR A 9 -0.70 -8.30 -12.70
CA THR A 9 0.03 -8.79 -11.52
C THR A 9 0.95 -7.70 -10.98
N PHE A 10 0.69 -7.26 -9.75
CA PHE A 10 1.46 -6.21 -9.10
C PHE A 10 2.18 -6.74 -7.87
N LYS A 11 3.46 -6.44 -7.75
CA LYS A 11 4.27 -6.82 -6.59
C LYS A 11 4.27 -5.67 -5.59
N LEU A 12 4.10 -6.03 -4.32
CA LEU A 12 4.19 -5.10 -3.19
C LEU A 12 5.23 -5.61 -2.19
N VAL A 13 5.83 -4.67 -1.46
CA VAL A 13 6.64 -4.96 -0.28
C VAL A 13 5.91 -4.41 0.95
N ILE A 14 5.93 -5.20 2.02
CA ILE A 14 5.34 -4.85 3.31
C ILE A 14 6.46 -4.97 4.33
N GLU A 15 6.74 -3.88 5.04
CA GLU A 15 7.80 -3.79 6.04
C GLU A 15 7.18 -3.48 7.40
N PHE A 16 7.47 -4.33 8.37
CA PHE A 16 7.01 -4.18 9.75
C PHE A 16 8.13 -3.57 10.59
N SER A 17 7.84 -2.50 11.31
CA SER A 17 8.75 -1.95 12.31
C SER A 17 8.57 -2.66 13.65
N GLU A 18 9.51 -2.43 14.58
CA GLU A 18 9.42 -2.93 15.96
C GLU A 18 8.20 -2.38 16.73
N GLU A 19 7.59 -1.30 16.22
CA GLU A 19 6.42 -0.66 16.82
C GLU A 19 5.10 -1.29 16.36
N TYR A 20 5.12 -2.26 15.45
CA TYR A 20 3.93 -3.00 15.06
C TYR A 20 3.42 -3.86 16.23
N PRO A 21 2.09 -3.92 16.50
CA PRO A 21 0.99 -3.35 15.72
C PRO A 21 0.59 -1.93 16.12
N ASN A 22 1.26 -1.28 17.08
CA ASN A 22 0.88 0.08 17.50
C ASN A 22 1.03 1.12 16.38
N LYS A 23 1.98 0.92 15.47
CA LYS A 23 2.09 1.64 14.19
C LYS A 23 1.75 0.75 13.00
N PRO A 24 1.17 1.31 11.92
CA PRO A 24 0.92 0.55 10.69
C PRO A 24 2.23 0.09 10.05
N PRO A 25 2.21 -1.00 9.28
CA PRO A 25 3.35 -1.39 8.46
C PRO A 25 3.50 -0.44 7.27
N THR A 26 4.72 -0.30 6.76
CA THR A 26 4.98 0.44 5.52
C THR A 26 4.66 -0.46 4.34
N VAL A 27 3.82 0.00 3.41
CA VAL A 27 3.45 -0.75 2.20
C VAL A 27 3.83 0.06 0.97
N ARG A 28 4.51 -0.59 0.02
CA ARG A 28 4.97 0.06 -1.21
C ARG A 28 4.85 -0.87 -2.41
N PHE A 29 4.43 -0.32 -3.55
CA PHE A 29 4.47 -1.05 -4.83
C PHE A 29 5.92 -1.17 -5.33
N LEU A 30 6.30 -2.39 -5.70
CA LEU A 30 7.55 -2.67 -6.42
C LEU A 30 7.34 -2.57 -7.94
N SER A 31 6.15 -2.94 -8.41
CA SER A 31 5.75 -2.74 -9.80
C SER A 31 5.38 -1.28 -10.05
N LYS A 32 5.71 -0.74 -11.24
CA LYS A 32 5.19 0.57 -11.65
C LYS A 32 3.66 0.50 -11.75
N MET A 33 2.99 1.34 -10.98
CA MET A 33 1.53 1.38 -10.86
C MET A 33 1.06 2.79 -11.16
N PHE A 34 0.15 2.94 -12.13
CA PHE A 34 -0.47 4.22 -12.43
C PHE A 34 -1.85 4.29 -11.79
N HIS A 35 -1.92 4.84 -10.58
CA HIS A 35 -3.15 4.94 -9.79
C HIS A 35 -3.16 6.24 -8.97
N PRO A 36 -4.27 6.97 -8.81
CA PRO A 36 -4.32 8.25 -8.08
C PRO A 36 -3.80 8.17 -6.64
N ASN A 37 -3.99 7.04 -5.97
CA ASN A 37 -3.52 6.79 -4.60
C ASN A 37 -2.13 6.13 -4.51
N VAL A 38 -1.44 5.94 -5.64
CA VAL A 38 -0.08 5.38 -5.66
C VAL A 38 0.87 6.42 -6.23
N TYR A 39 1.83 6.83 -5.42
CA TYR A 39 2.86 7.79 -5.81
C TYR A 39 3.90 7.14 -6.74
N ALA A 40 4.68 7.96 -7.43
CA ALA A 40 5.68 7.49 -8.40
C ALA A 40 6.80 6.63 -7.79
N ASP A 41 7.06 6.76 -6.49
CA ASP A 41 7.97 5.95 -5.70
C ASP A 41 7.36 4.61 -5.24
N GLY A 42 6.06 4.39 -5.53
CA GLY A 42 5.27 3.23 -5.14
C GLY A 42 4.57 3.38 -3.79
N SER A 43 4.74 4.52 -3.09
CA SER A 43 4.10 4.76 -1.80
C SER A 43 2.58 4.86 -1.96
N ILE A 44 1.83 4.34 -0.99
CA ILE A 44 0.38 4.24 -1.08
C ILE A 44 -0.28 5.24 -0.13
N CYS A 45 -1.20 6.06 -0.65
CA CYS A 45 -2.04 6.95 0.15
C CYS A 45 -3.37 6.26 0.49
N LEU A 46 -3.37 5.50 1.58
CA LEU A 46 -4.55 4.86 2.15
C LEU A 46 -4.70 5.29 3.62
N ASP A 47 -5.91 5.66 4.00
CA ASP A 47 -6.22 6.17 5.34
C ASP A 47 -5.99 5.12 6.44
N ILE A 48 -6.24 3.84 6.14
CA ILE A 48 -5.96 2.72 7.06
C ILE A 48 -4.48 2.52 7.36
N LEU A 49 -3.58 2.93 6.45
CA LEU A 49 -2.13 2.89 6.66
C LEU A 49 -1.59 4.18 7.29
N GLN A 50 -2.48 5.11 7.65
CA GLN A 50 -2.16 6.41 8.20
C GLN A 50 -3.02 6.69 9.45
N ASN A 51 -4.00 7.59 9.33
CA ASN A 51 -4.75 8.15 10.46
C ASN A 51 -5.84 7.21 11.01
N ARG A 52 -6.19 6.15 10.28
CA ARG A 52 -7.21 5.18 10.68
C ARG A 52 -6.66 3.79 10.96
N TRP A 53 -5.35 3.68 11.20
CA TRP A 53 -4.76 2.43 11.62
C TRP A 53 -5.31 1.98 12.97
N SER A 54 -5.72 0.71 13.04
CA SER A 54 -6.17 0.05 14.25
C SER A 54 -5.30 -1.20 14.47
N PRO A 55 -4.64 -1.35 15.64
CA PRO A 55 -3.93 -2.57 16.00
C PRO A 55 -4.84 -3.78 16.27
N THR A 56 -6.17 -3.54 16.33
CA THR A 56 -7.24 -4.51 16.62
C THR A 56 -8.16 -4.73 15.44
#